data_AF-A0A8D6U726-F1
#
_entry.id   AF-A0A8D6U726-F1
#
_cell.length_a   1.000
_cell.length_b   1.000
_cell.length_c   1.000
_cell.angle_alpha   90.00
_cell.angle_beta   90.00
_cell.angle_gamma   90.00
#
_symmetry.space_group_name_H-M   'P 1'
#
loop_
_entity.id
_entity.type
_entity.pdbx_description
1 polymer ?
#
loop_
_entity_poly.entity_id
_entity_poly.type
_entity_poly.pdbx_seq_one_letter_code
_entity_poly.pdbx_strand_id
1 'polypeptide(L)'
;MKKSTLAHLWEIEGEILDKTSRNPIRDYGVDVNQYICQHWQIESNQFYPMSKSFGETIGLNQVDKLESIFKDRRKKLLCVNDDVDFKEENIIRLKEILNEYYPEKSAFEK
;
A
#
# COMPACT_ATOMS: atom_id res chain seq x y z
N MET A 1 -0.82 10.33 -2.00
CA MET A 1 0.14 11.46 -1.89
C MET A 1 -0.29 12.58 -2.83
N LYS A 2 -0.44 13.83 -2.36
CA LYS A 2 -0.74 14.96 -3.25
C LYS A 2 0.58 15.37 -3.94
N LYS A 3 0.56 15.56 -5.26
CA LYS A 3 1.74 16.01 -6.02
C LYS A 3 2.26 17.36 -5.52
N SER A 4 1.36 18.25 -5.10
CA SER A 4 1.72 19.55 -4.52
C SER A 4 2.51 19.43 -3.22
N THR A 5 2.21 18.44 -2.37
CA THR A 5 3.00 18.19 -1.14
C THR A 5 4.41 17.77 -1.49
N LEU A 6 4.57 16.83 -2.43
CA LEU A 6 5.90 16.41 -2.86
C LEU A 6 6.68 17.57 -3.48
N ALA A 7 6.05 18.38 -4.33
CA ALA A 7 6.68 19.55 -4.95
C ALA A 7 7.14 20.57 -3.90
N HIS A 8 6.32 20.84 -2.89
CA HIS A 8 6.68 21.72 -1.79
C HIS A 8 7.86 21.17 -0.97
N LEU A 9 7.88 19.88 -0.66
CA LEU A 9 9.01 19.27 0.05
C LEU A 9 10.31 19.33 -0.76
N TRP A 10 10.25 19.18 -2.09
CA TRP A 10 11.41 19.39 -2.96
C TRP A 10 11.91 20.85 -2.97
N GLU A 11 11.02 21.82 -2.77
CA GLU A 11 11.38 23.23 -2.66
C GLU A 11 12.12 23.52 -1.34
N ILE A 12 11.64 22.98 -0.21
CA ILE A 12 12.19 23.29 1.11
C ILE A 12 13.33 22.36 1.57
N GLU A 13 13.36 21.11 1.11
CA GLU A 13 14.30 20.06 1.54
C GLU A 13 14.91 19.31 0.33
N GLY A 14 15.16 20.05 -0.75
CA GLY A 14 15.61 19.50 -2.03
C GLY A 14 16.94 18.75 -1.97
N GLU A 15 17.89 19.17 -1.13
CA GLU A 15 19.21 18.50 -1.01
C GLU A 15 19.07 17.06 -0.48
N ILE A 16 18.27 16.86 0.57
CA ILE A 16 18.04 15.54 1.16
C ILE A 16 17.30 14.64 0.15
N LEU A 17 16.28 15.17 -0.52
CA LEU A 17 15.52 14.43 -1.52
C LEU A 17 16.34 14.08 -2.75
N ASP A 18 17.19 14.98 -3.24
CA ASP A 18 18.11 14.74 -4.35
C ASP A 18 19.10 13.63 -3.99
N LYS A 19 19.75 13.73 -2.82
CA LYS A 19 20.66 12.70 -2.31
C LYS A 19 20.00 11.34 -2.25
N THR A 20 18.83 11.23 -1.61
CA THR A 20 18.10 9.97 -1.51
C THR A 20 17.68 9.43 -2.88
N SER A 21 17.25 10.30 -3.81
CA SER A 21 16.80 9.87 -5.14
C SER A 21 17.91 9.30 -6.01
N ARG A 22 19.18 9.60 -5.70
CA ARG A 22 20.36 9.09 -6.41
C ARG A 22 20.89 7.76 -5.87
N ASN A 23 20.40 7.32 -4.71
CA ASN A 23 20.84 6.07 -4.11
C ASN A 23 20.25 4.87 -4.85
N PRO A 24 21.08 3.98 -5.43
CA PRO A 24 20.59 2.79 -6.13
C PRO A 24 20.05 1.74 -5.15
N ILE A 25 20.51 1.78 -3.89
CA ILE A 25 20.08 0.92 -2.79
C ILE A 25 19.65 1.84 -1.66
N ARG A 26 18.47 1.59 -1.09
CA ARG A 26 17.95 2.40 0.03
C ARG A 26 18.86 2.26 1.25
N ASP A 27 19.31 3.38 1.77
CA ASP A 27 20.00 3.48 3.05
C ASP A 27 19.04 3.98 4.12
N TYR A 28 18.48 3.06 4.91
CA TYR A 28 17.50 3.39 5.96
C TYR A 28 18.06 4.28 7.09
N GLY A 29 19.39 4.48 7.18
CA GLY A 29 19.99 5.37 8.17
C GLY A 29 19.97 6.85 7.75
N VAL A 30 19.86 7.15 6.46
CA VAL A 30 19.97 8.51 5.93
C VAL A 30 18.90 8.89 4.91
N ASP A 31 18.26 7.90 4.28
CA ASP A 31 17.28 8.15 3.24
C ASP A 31 15.90 8.50 3.79
N VAL A 32 15.29 9.51 3.20
CA VAL A 32 13.87 9.80 3.39
C VAL A 32 13.02 8.96 2.44
N ASN A 33 11.74 8.78 2.74
CA ASN A 33 10.84 8.02 1.89
C ASN A 33 9.47 8.69 1.77
N GLN A 34 8.56 8.10 1.00
CA GLN A 34 7.25 8.68 0.72
C GLN A 34 6.41 9.02 1.97
N TYR A 35 6.70 8.45 3.14
CA TYR A 35 5.97 8.75 4.37
C TYR A 35 6.15 10.20 4.81
N ILE A 36 7.26 10.88 4.45
CA ILE A 36 7.42 12.31 4.78
C ILE A 36 6.29 13.17 4.19
N CYS A 37 5.77 12.81 3.01
CA CYS A 37 4.65 13.53 2.41
C CYS A 37 3.35 13.30 3.20
N GLN A 38 3.16 12.09 3.73
CA GLN A 38 2.00 11.78 4.57
C GLN A 38 2.09 12.52 5.90
N HIS A 39 3.24 12.47 6.57
CA HIS A 39 3.49 13.20 7.82
C HIS A 39 3.30 14.70 7.61
N TRP A 40 3.87 15.28 6.55
CA TRP A 40 3.66 16.69 6.24
C TRP A 40 2.17 17.04 6.11
N GLN A 41 1.38 16.22 5.42
CA GLN A 41 -0.07 16.46 5.30
C GLN A 41 -0.81 16.36 6.63
N ILE A 42 -0.38 15.48 7.53
CA ILE A 42 -0.96 15.33 8.87
C ILE A 42 -0.62 16.56 9.72
N GLU A 43 0.67 16.89 9.85
CA GLU A 43 1.15 17.99 10.69
C GLU A 43 0.73 19.37 10.19
N SER A 44 0.58 19.54 8.86
CA SER A 44 0.04 20.76 8.25
C SER A 44 -1.49 20.82 8.21
N ASN A 45 -2.18 19.83 8.79
CA ASN A 45 -3.64 19.71 8.77
C ASN A 45 -4.27 19.75 7.36
N GLN A 46 -3.55 19.21 6.35
CA GLN A 46 -3.98 19.10 4.96
C GLN A 46 -4.39 17.67 4.56
N PHE A 47 -4.47 16.76 5.53
CA PHE A 47 -4.91 15.39 5.34
C PHE A 47 -6.43 15.28 5.24
N TYR A 48 -6.91 14.22 4.59
CA TYR A 48 -8.33 13.89 4.54
C TYR A 48 -8.52 12.52 5.20
N PRO A 49 -9.22 12.43 6.35
CA PRO A 49 -9.42 11.17 7.04
C PRO A 49 -10.25 10.22 6.18
N MET A 50 -9.84 8.95 6.12
CA MET A 50 -10.61 7.89 5.50
C MET A 50 -11.39 7.10 6.56
N SER A 51 -12.51 6.51 6.16
CA SER A 51 -13.24 5.60 7.04
C SER A 51 -12.37 4.40 7.41
N LYS A 52 -12.39 4.00 8.68
CA LYS A 52 -11.74 2.76 9.14
C LYS A 52 -12.27 1.51 8.44
N SER A 53 -13.48 1.57 7.88
CA SER A 53 -14.09 0.48 7.12
C SER A 53 -13.72 0.45 5.64
N PHE A 54 -12.95 1.43 5.13
CA PHE A 54 -12.68 1.57 3.70
C PHE A 54 -11.91 0.38 3.11
N GLY A 55 -10.96 -0.18 3.88
CA GLY A 55 -10.19 -1.33 3.44
C GLY A 55 -9.77 -2.25 4.57
N GLU A 56 -9.08 -3.31 4.20
CA GLU A 56 -8.48 -4.31 5.07
C GLU A 56 -7.08 -4.66 4.55
N THR A 57 -6.16 -4.95 5.47
CA THR A 57 -4.84 -5.49 5.13
C THR A 57 -4.68 -6.82 5.83
N ILE A 58 -4.30 -7.86 5.09
CA ILE A 58 -4.01 -9.19 5.62
C ILE A 58 -2.65 -9.69 5.14
N GLY A 59 -2.05 -10.60 5.89
CA GLY A 59 -0.93 -11.41 5.41
C GLY A 59 -1.43 -12.55 4.53
N LEU A 60 -0.55 -13.09 3.68
CA LEU A 60 -0.80 -14.26 2.85
C LEU A 60 -1.15 -15.51 3.69
N ASN A 61 -0.62 -15.63 4.92
CA ASN A 61 -0.98 -16.67 5.88
C ASN A 61 -2.39 -16.53 6.45
N GLN A 62 -3.13 -15.48 6.07
CA GLN A 62 -4.50 -15.21 6.51
C GLN A 62 -5.51 -15.27 5.35
N VAL A 63 -5.20 -15.97 4.26
CA VAL A 63 -6.06 -16.11 3.07
C VAL A 63 -7.47 -16.65 3.38
N ASP A 64 -7.63 -17.41 4.45
CA ASP A 64 -8.96 -17.89 4.89
C ASP A 64 -9.91 -16.74 5.29
N LYS A 65 -9.38 -15.54 5.61
CA LYS A 65 -10.21 -14.37 5.89
C LYS A 65 -10.86 -13.78 4.64
N LEU A 66 -10.38 -14.10 3.44
CA LEU A 66 -10.81 -13.46 2.19
C LEU A 66 -12.32 -13.57 1.94
N GLU A 67 -12.91 -14.76 2.17
CA GLU A 67 -14.34 -14.93 1.99
C GLU A 67 -15.16 -13.99 2.88
N SER A 68 -14.73 -13.79 4.14
CA SER A 68 -15.40 -12.86 5.05
C SER A 68 -15.27 -11.41 4.59
N ILE A 69 -14.10 -11.05 4.06
CA ILE A 69 -13.81 -9.70 3.56
C ILE A 69 -14.62 -9.41 2.30
N PHE A 70 -14.70 -10.34 1.36
CA PHE A 70 -15.45 -10.17 0.11
C PHE A 70 -16.97 -10.11 0.31
N LYS A 71 -17.48 -10.72 1.38
CA LYS A 71 -18.90 -10.58 1.78
C LYS A 71 -19.20 -9.20 2.37
N ASP A 72 -18.22 -8.50 2.96
CA ASP A 72 -18.41 -7.16 3.51
C ASP A 72 -18.32 -6.07 2.42
N ARG A 73 -19.48 -5.67 1.90
CA ARG A 73 -19.62 -4.62 0.87
C ARG A 73 -19.09 -3.24 1.28
N ARG A 74 -18.78 -3.00 2.56
CA ARG A 74 -18.19 -1.73 3.01
C ARG A 74 -16.71 -1.65 2.68
N LYS A 75 -16.03 -2.80 2.56
CA LYS A 75 -14.62 -2.91 2.19
C LYS A 75 -14.49 -2.69 0.69
N LYS A 76 -13.78 -1.62 0.32
CA LYS A 76 -13.54 -1.21 -1.07
C LYS A 76 -12.10 -1.45 -1.53
N LEU A 77 -11.22 -1.78 -0.58
CA LEU A 77 -9.80 -2.01 -0.83
C LEU A 77 -9.32 -3.17 0.04
N LEU A 78 -8.59 -4.10 -0.57
CA LEU A 78 -7.89 -5.18 0.11
C LEU A 78 -6.41 -5.10 -0.26
N CYS A 79 -5.54 -5.15 0.74
CA CYS A 79 -4.10 -5.32 0.56
C CYS A 79 -3.69 -6.68 1.13
N VAL A 80 -3.12 -7.54 0.31
CA VAL A 80 -2.54 -8.82 0.74
C VAL A 80 -1.03 -8.68 0.64
N ASN A 81 -0.34 -8.74 1.78
CA ASN A 81 1.12 -8.68 1.83
C ASN A 81 1.70 -10.09 1.96
N ASP A 82 2.95 -10.26 1.54
CA ASP A 82 3.74 -11.45 1.81
C ASP A 82 4.09 -11.55 3.30
N ASP A 83 4.15 -12.79 3.80
CA ASP A 83 4.68 -13.11 5.12
C ASP A 83 6.10 -13.67 4.94
N VAL A 84 7.00 -13.40 5.88
CA VAL A 84 8.39 -13.90 5.82
C VAL A 84 8.44 -15.44 5.71
N ASP A 85 7.46 -16.12 6.28
CA ASP A 85 7.31 -17.57 6.35
C ASP A 85 6.08 -18.08 5.58
N PHE A 86 5.71 -17.41 4.49
CA PHE A 86 4.52 -17.81 3.74
C PHE A 86 4.62 -19.25 3.20
N LYS A 87 3.49 -19.94 3.16
CA LYS A 87 3.36 -21.26 2.54
C LYS A 87 2.88 -21.12 1.10
N GLU A 88 3.45 -21.92 0.19
CA GLU A 88 3.04 -21.91 -1.22
C GLU A 88 1.57 -22.28 -1.40
N GLU A 89 1.04 -23.15 -0.53
CA GLU A 89 -0.39 -23.49 -0.50
C GLU A 89 -1.29 -22.26 -0.34
N ASN A 90 -0.86 -21.23 0.40
CA ASN A 90 -1.64 -20.01 0.61
C ASN A 90 -1.72 -19.16 -0.67
N ILE A 91 -0.67 -19.18 -1.51
CA ILE A 91 -0.71 -18.54 -2.83
C ILE A 91 -1.70 -19.24 -3.74
N ILE A 92 -1.68 -20.58 -3.74
CA ILE A 92 -2.61 -21.39 -4.54
C ILE A 92 -4.05 -21.07 -4.10
N ARG A 93 -4.32 -21.09 -2.79
CA ARG A 93 -5.62 -20.77 -2.23
C ARG A 93 -6.08 -19.35 -2.56
N LEU A 94 -5.20 -18.36 -2.46
CA LEU A 94 -5.49 -16.99 -2.86
C LEU A 94 -5.95 -16.92 -4.33
N LYS A 95 -5.23 -17.58 -5.25
CA LYS A 95 -5.56 -17.58 -6.68
C LYS A 95 -6.92 -18.24 -6.94
N GLU A 96 -7.22 -19.35 -6.28
CA GLU A 96 -8.52 -20.02 -6.39
C GLU A 96 -9.67 -19.09 -5.97
N ILE A 97 -9.56 -18.46 -4.80
CA ILE A 97 -10.59 -17.55 -4.29
C ILE A 97 -10.73 -16.32 -5.20
N LEU A 98 -9.63 -15.76 -5.70
CA LEU A 98 -9.68 -14.62 -6.62
C LEU A 98 -10.36 -14.99 -7.95
N ASN A 99 -10.08 -16.17 -8.51
CA ASN A 99 -10.74 -16.63 -9.73
C ASN A 99 -12.25 -16.88 -9.54
N GLU A 100 -12.68 -17.30 -8.34
CA GLU A 100 -14.10 -17.46 -8.02
C GLU A 100 -14.85 -16.11 -7.98
N TYR A 101 -14.26 -15.10 -7.31
CA TYR A 101 -14.90 -13.80 -7.12
C TYR A 101 -14.69 -12.82 -8.28
N TYR A 102 -13.58 -12.96 -9.00
CA TYR A 102 -13.15 -12.09 -10.10
C TYR A 102 -12.66 -12.96 -11.28
N PRO A 103 -13.56 -13.71 -11.93
CA PRO A 103 -13.19 -14.62 -13.02
C PRO A 103 -12.66 -13.88 -14.27
N GLU A 104 -13.09 -12.63 -14.44
CA GLU A 104 -12.63 -11.76 -15.52
C GLU A 104 -11.44 -10.94 -15.05
N LYS A 105 -10.36 -10.99 -15.82
CA LYS A 105 -9.16 -10.20 -15.55
C LYS A 105 -9.48 -8.71 -15.54
N SER A 106 -8.87 -8.00 -14.61
CA SER A 106 -8.86 -6.55 -14.60
C SER A 106 -8.22 -5.99 -15.87
N ALA A 107 -8.67 -4.80 -16.32
CA ALA A 107 -8.00 -4.05 -17.39
C ALA A 107 -6.55 -3.65 -17.06
N PHE A 108 -6.13 -3.78 -15.80
CA PHE A 108 -4.76 -3.54 -15.34
C PHE A 108 -3.90 -4.81 -15.28
N GLU A 109 -4.50 -5.99 -15.45
CA GLU A 109 -3.77 -7.26 -15.57
C GLU A 109 -3.31 -7.42 -17.03
N LYS A 110 -1.99 -7.58 -17.22
CA LYS A 110 -1.38 -7.84 -18.53
C LYS A 110 -1.23 -9.34 -18.79
#